data_AF-A0A6C0BCI2-F1
#
_entry.id   AF-A0A6C0BCI2-F1
#
_cell.length_a   1.000
_cell.length_b   1.000
_cell.length_c   1.000
_cell.angle_alpha   90.00
_cell.angle_beta   90.00
_cell.angle_gamma   90.00
#
_symmetry.space_group_name_H-M   'P 1'
#
loop_
_entity.id
_entity.type
_entity.pdbx_description
1 polymer ?
#
loop_
_entity_poly.entity_id
_entity_poly.type
_entity_poly.pdbx_seq_one_letter_code
_entity_poly.pdbx_strand_id
1 'polypeptide(L)'
;MSVPLEYLNSEKYVEYRGSVMARLDAIYMPIYIYFTMPITAQNEMVLRIENSIYQSSKLKYKNGSDKLIFIMEEDFINCYATISYNILNYISNNNDFAIKILLSTKLQNNIGFIEVADLVPELYNNILDIIKVRNSQVVAKKFSSLYKCPKCHAKRAEIEVVQMRSFDEPPNITAQCAECNHRWTMG
;
A
#
# COMPACT_ATOMS: atom_id res chain seq x y z
N MET A 1 15.90 0.50 -27.06
CA MET A 1 16.55 1.61 -26.32
C MET A 1 16.65 1.18 -24.86
N SER A 2 17.83 1.36 -24.28
CA SER A 2 18.45 0.66 -23.14
C SER A 2 17.63 0.55 -21.85
N VAL A 3 17.45 -0.69 -21.36
CA VAL A 3 17.25 -0.96 -19.93
C VAL A 3 18.60 -0.66 -19.23
N PRO A 4 18.67 0.22 -18.22
CA PRO A 4 19.93 0.56 -17.57
C PRO A 4 20.57 -0.69 -16.94
N LEU A 5 21.81 -0.97 -17.34
CA LEU A 5 22.61 -2.14 -16.95
C LEU A 5 23.07 -2.15 -15.48
N GLU A 6 22.64 -1.20 -14.65
CA GLU A 6 23.23 -0.97 -13.33
C GLU A 6 22.55 -1.74 -12.18
N TYR A 7 21.59 -2.63 -12.46
CA TYR A 7 20.94 -3.50 -11.47
C TYR A 7 21.08 -5.01 -11.79
N LEU A 8 22.09 -5.39 -12.59
CA LEU A 8 22.30 -6.74 -13.14
C LEU A 8 23.20 -7.67 -12.31
N ASN A 9 23.68 -7.26 -11.14
CA ASN A 9 24.81 -7.95 -10.50
C ASN A 9 24.45 -9.14 -9.61
N SER A 10 23.19 -9.56 -9.56
CA SER A 10 22.83 -10.81 -8.88
C SER A 10 22.16 -11.80 -9.82
N GLU A 11 22.74 -12.99 -9.90
CA GLU A 11 22.23 -14.10 -10.71
C GLU A 11 20.77 -14.42 -10.33
N LYS A 12 20.44 -14.37 -9.03
CA LYS A 12 19.10 -14.65 -8.50
C LYS A 12 18.03 -13.72 -9.05
N TYR A 13 18.31 -12.42 -9.15
CA TYR A 13 17.33 -11.47 -9.65
C TYR A 13 17.10 -11.66 -11.16
N VAL A 14 18.16 -11.92 -11.92
CA VAL A 14 18.09 -12.20 -13.36
C VAL A 14 17.27 -13.47 -13.63
N GLU A 15 17.51 -14.54 -12.87
CA GLU A 15 16.72 -15.77 -12.94
C GLU A 15 15.24 -15.51 -12.63
N TYR A 16 14.96 -14.74 -11.58
CA TYR A 16 13.59 -14.44 -11.18
C TYR A 16 12.84 -13.62 -12.25
N ARG A 17 13.48 -12.61 -12.84
CA ARG A 17 12.90 -11.86 -13.96
C ARG A 17 12.60 -12.75 -15.16
N GLY A 18 13.54 -13.62 -15.52
CA GLY A 18 13.34 -14.60 -16.58
C GLY A 18 12.12 -15.50 -16.32
N SER A 19 11.94 -15.93 -15.06
CA SER A 19 10.78 -16.73 -14.66
C SER A 19 9.44 -15.97 -14.78
N VAL A 20 9.43 -14.67 -14.47
CA VAL A 20 8.23 -13.82 -14.60
C VAL A 20 7.88 -13.65 -16.08
N MET A 21 8.86 -13.37 -16.94
CA MET A 21 8.65 -13.25 -18.38
C MET A 21 8.12 -14.56 -18.99
N ALA A 22 8.74 -15.69 -18.67
CA ALA A 22 8.28 -16.99 -19.14
C ALA A 22 6.85 -17.32 -18.68
N ARG A 23 6.46 -16.90 -17.47
CA ARG A 23 5.09 -17.05 -16.98
C ARG A 23 4.11 -16.15 -17.71
N LEU A 24 4.47 -14.90 -18.00
CA LEU A 24 3.65 -14.01 -18.82
C LEU A 24 3.40 -14.65 -20.19
N ASP A 25 4.46 -15.12 -20.85
CA ASP A 25 4.32 -15.84 -22.11
C ASP A 25 3.37 -17.03 -21.98
N ALA A 26 3.58 -17.90 -20.99
CA ALA A 26 2.72 -19.07 -20.78
C ALA A 26 1.24 -18.72 -20.56
N ILE A 27 0.94 -17.60 -19.86
CA ILE A 27 -0.42 -17.13 -19.63
C ILE A 27 -1.07 -16.62 -20.92
N TYR A 28 -0.32 -15.89 -21.76
CA TYR A 28 -0.86 -15.30 -22.99
C TYR A 28 -0.87 -16.25 -24.18
N MET A 29 -0.03 -17.29 -24.20
CA MET A 29 0.07 -18.25 -25.31
C MET A 29 -1.26 -18.90 -25.73
N PRO A 30 -2.18 -19.28 -24.82
CA PRO A 30 -3.50 -19.80 -25.19
C PRO A 30 -4.43 -18.76 -25.84
N ILE A 31 -4.13 -17.46 -25.75
CA ILE A 31 -4.97 -16.40 -26.30
C ILE A 31 -4.65 -16.21 -27.78
N TYR A 32 -5.64 -16.47 -28.64
CA TYR A 32 -5.48 -16.43 -30.10
C TYR A 32 -4.85 -15.14 -30.64
N ILE A 33 -5.25 -13.99 -30.09
CA ILE A 33 -4.70 -12.69 -30.48
C ILE A 33 -3.18 -12.66 -30.23
N TYR A 34 -2.72 -13.13 -29.08
CA TYR A 34 -1.30 -13.18 -28.76
C TYR A 34 -0.54 -14.16 -29.64
N PHE A 35 -1.10 -15.37 -29.80
CA PHE A 35 -0.50 -16.44 -30.59
C PHE A 35 -0.26 -16.04 -32.06
N THR A 36 -1.15 -15.23 -32.63
CA THR A 36 -1.06 -14.78 -34.03
C THR A 36 -0.13 -13.57 -34.23
N MET A 37 0.34 -12.92 -33.16
CA MET A 37 1.25 -11.78 -33.26
C MET A 37 2.66 -12.21 -33.71
N PRO A 38 3.42 -11.32 -34.37
CA PRO A 38 4.84 -11.53 -34.60
C PRO A 38 5.60 -11.73 -33.28
N ILE A 39 6.57 -12.63 -33.27
CA ILE A 39 7.39 -12.92 -32.07
C ILE A 39 8.06 -11.67 -31.48
N THR A 40 8.43 -10.71 -32.33
CA THR A 40 8.98 -9.42 -31.90
C THR A 40 7.97 -8.60 -31.11
N ALA A 41 6.70 -8.58 -31.53
CA ALA A 41 5.63 -7.88 -30.85
C ALA A 41 5.23 -8.56 -29.53
N GLN A 42 5.25 -9.90 -29.49
CA GLN A 42 5.06 -10.68 -28.26
C GLN A 42 6.12 -10.30 -27.21
N ASN A 43 7.40 -10.36 -27.60
CA ASN A 43 8.52 -10.02 -26.72
C ASN A 43 8.46 -8.56 -26.23
N GLU A 44 8.13 -7.61 -27.10
CA GLU A 44 7.97 -6.21 -26.70
C GLU A 44 6.85 -6.03 -25.69
N MET A 45 5.73 -6.72 -25.85
CA MET A 45 4.61 -6.64 -24.91
C MET A 45 5.02 -7.17 -23.53
N VAL A 46 5.63 -8.36 -23.49
CA VAL A 46 6.11 -8.96 -22.23
C VAL A 46 7.11 -8.05 -21.53
N LEU A 47 8.04 -7.45 -22.29
CA LEU A 47 9.01 -6.49 -21.76
C LEU A 47 8.35 -5.22 -21.21
N ARG A 48 7.28 -4.72 -21.83
CA ARG A 48 6.56 -3.53 -21.33
C ARG A 48 5.88 -3.84 -20.00
N ILE A 49 5.21 -4.98 -19.91
CA ILE A 49 4.54 -5.44 -18.68
C ILE A 49 5.56 -5.64 -17.57
N GLU A 50 6.66 -6.35 -17.86
CA GLU A 50 7.71 -6.60 -16.89
C GLU A 50 8.36 -5.30 -16.42
N ASN A 51 8.67 -4.38 -17.33
CA ASN A 51 9.24 -3.09 -16.96
C ASN A 51 8.27 -2.28 -16.10
N SER A 52 6.96 -2.35 -16.35
CA SER A 52 5.96 -1.73 -15.47
C SER A 52 6.06 -2.26 -14.04
N ILE A 53 6.15 -3.58 -13.86
CA ILE A 53 6.32 -4.24 -12.56
C ILE A 53 7.63 -3.83 -11.90
N TYR A 54 8.72 -3.75 -12.66
CA TYR A 54 10.02 -3.32 -12.17
C TYR A 54 9.97 -1.87 -11.65
N GLN A 55 9.43 -0.93 -12.45
CA GLN A 55 9.34 0.47 -12.06
C GLN A 55 8.45 0.66 -10.82
N SER A 56 7.32 -0.04 -10.74
CA SER A 56 6.46 0.04 -9.55
C SER A 56 7.15 -0.51 -8.31
N SER A 57 7.91 -1.59 -8.43
CA SER A 57 8.70 -2.18 -7.34
C SER A 57 9.75 -1.19 -6.85
N LYS A 58 10.44 -0.52 -7.78
CA LYS A 58 11.45 0.51 -7.47
C LYS A 58 10.85 1.71 -6.73
N LEU A 59 9.67 2.17 -7.12
CA LEU A 59 8.99 3.28 -6.43
C LEU A 59 8.55 2.90 -5.02
N LYS A 60 7.92 1.72 -4.84
CA LYS A 60 7.49 1.25 -3.50
C LYS A 60 8.68 1.07 -2.56
N TYR A 61 9.77 0.54 -3.09
CA TYR A 61 11.01 0.36 -2.34
C TYR A 61 11.61 1.72 -1.89
N LYS A 62 11.65 2.71 -2.78
CA LYS A 62 12.16 4.06 -2.48
C LYS A 62 11.30 4.82 -1.46
N ASN A 63 9.97 4.72 -1.56
CA ASN A 63 9.05 5.45 -0.67
C ASN A 63 9.02 4.89 0.76
N GLY A 64 9.47 3.65 0.97
CA GLY A 64 9.58 3.04 2.31
C GLY A 64 10.92 3.31 3.02
N SER A 65 11.91 3.86 2.32
CA SER A 65 13.29 3.98 2.81
C SER A 65 13.78 5.43 2.79
N ASP A 66 13.32 6.24 3.77
CA ASP A 66 13.93 7.54 4.11
C ASP A 66 15.36 7.40 4.69
N LYS A 67 15.92 6.19 4.70
CA LYS A 67 17.29 5.89 5.11
C LYS A 67 18.06 5.23 3.98
N LEU A 68 19.02 5.99 3.47
CA LEU A 68 20.19 5.60 2.66
C LEU A 68 21.09 4.56 3.37
N ILE A 69 20.57 3.40 3.76
CA ILE A 69 21.36 2.41 4.50
C ILE A 69 21.02 1.01 4.00
N PHE A 70 21.96 0.45 3.22
CA PHE A 70 22.09 -0.96 2.83
C PHE A 70 20.80 -1.62 2.33
N ILE A 71 20.55 -1.43 1.03
CA ILE A 71 19.61 -2.24 0.26
C ILE A 71 20.10 -3.69 0.33
N MET A 72 19.50 -4.51 1.20
CA MET A 72 19.59 -5.95 1.02
C MET A 72 18.81 -6.28 -0.24
N GLU A 73 19.53 -6.79 -1.23
CA GLU A 73 19.02 -7.25 -2.53
C GLU A 73 17.72 -8.08 -2.39
N GLU A 74 17.61 -8.82 -1.30
CA GLU A 74 16.49 -9.69 -0.95
C GLU A 74 15.17 -8.95 -0.70
N ASP A 75 15.18 -7.79 -0.05
CA ASP A 75 13.94 -7.02 0.21
C ASP A 75 13.34 -6.48 -1.09
N PHE A 76 14.20 -6.03 -2.00
CA PHE A 76 13.78 -5.61 -3.33
C PHE A 76 13.23 -6.79 -4.14
N ILE A 77 13.94 -7.93 -4.13
CA ILE A 77 13.48 -9.17 -4.79
C ILE A 77 12.11 -9.57 -4.24
N ASN A 78 11.92 -9.54 -2.92
CA ASN A 78 10.64 -9.88 -2.28
C ASN A 78 9.51 -8.91 -2.67
N CYS A 79 9.80 -7.62 -2.76
CA CYS A 79 8.84 -6.63 -3.23
C CYS A 79 8.42 -6.90 -4.69
N TYR A 80 9.40 -7.10 -5.57
CA TYR A 80 9.18 -7.44 -6.96
C TYR A 80 8.42 -8.76 -7.12
N ALA A 81 8.80 -9.78 -6.35
CA ALA A 81 8.15 -11.09 -6.33
C ALA A 81 6.68 -10.98 -5.92
N THR A 82 6.38 -10.21 -4.89
CA THR A 82 5.00 -10.01 -4.40
C THR A 82 4.13 -9.32 -5.46
N ILE A 83 4.63 -8.26 -6.07
CA ILE A 83 3.88 -7.50 -7.09
C ILE A 83 3.68 -8.37 -8.33
N SER A 84 4.73 -9.04 -8.80
CA SER A 84 4.65 -9.92 -9.96
C SER A 84 3.69 -11.08 -9.72
N TYR A 85 3.73 -11.73 -8.56
CA TYR A 85 2.82 -12.81 -8.20
C TYR A 85 1.34 -12.37 -8.22
N ASN A 86 1.02 -11.24 -7.60
CA ASN A 86 -0.37 -10.75 -7.55
C ASN A 86 -0.92 -10.45 -8.95
N ILE A 87 -0.11 -9.81 -9.80
CA ILE A 87 -0.50 -9.49 -11.17
C ILE A 87 -0.64 -10.77 -12.00
N LEU A 88 0.35 -11.66 -11.97
CA LEU A 88 0.33 -12.91 -12.72
C LEU A 88 -0.87 -13.79 -12.32
N ASN A 89 -1.11 -13.94 -11.02
CA ASN A 89 -2.22 -14.72 -10.52
C ASN A 89 -3.57 -14.12 -10.94
N TYR A 90 -3.68 -12.79 -10.96
CA TYR A 90 -4.89 -12.14 -11.42
C TYR A 90 -5.14 -12.32 -12.92
N ILE A 91 -4.12 -12.08 -13.76
CA ILE A 91 -4.20 -12.24 -15.22
C ILE A 91 -4.52 -13.71 -15.56
N SER A 92 -3.87 -14.67 -14.89
CA SER A 92 -4.07 -16.10 -15.12
C SER A 92 -5.50 -16.56 -14.82
N ASN A 93 -6.18 -15.94 -13.86
CA ASN A 93 -7.54 -16.30 -13.48
C ASN A 93 -8.61 -15.48 -14.23
N ASN A 94 -8.24 -14.39 -14.90
CA ASN A 94 -9.17 -13.48 -15.57
C ASN A 94 -8.77 -13.22 -17.03
N ASN A 95 -9.28 -14.06 -17.93
CA ASN A 95 -9.01 -13.97 -19.36
C ASN A 95 -9.47 -12.65 -19.99
N ASP A 96 -10.61 -12.09 -19.56
CA ASP A 96 -11.12 -10.82 -20.09
C ASP A 96 -10.16 -9.67 -19.77
N PHE A 97 -9.58 -9.68 -18.56
CA PHE A 97 -8.59 -8.71 -18.17
C PHE A 97 -7.27 -8.90 -18.95
N ALA A 98 -6.84 -10.15 -19.16
CA ALA A 98 -5.67 -10.46 -20.00
C ALA A 98 -5.84 -9.89 -21.43
N ILE A 99 -7.02 -10.06 -22.03
CA ILE A 99 -7.34 -9.49 -23.35
C ILE A 99 -7.33 -7.96 -23.32
N LYS A 100 -7.85 -7.33 -22.26
CA LYS A 100 -7.78 -5.86 -22.12
C LYS A 100 -6.34 -5.34 -22.06
N ILE A 101 -5.44 -6.07 -21.41
CA ILE A 101 -4.00 -5.72 -21.37
C ILE A 101 -3.38 -5.88 -22.76
N LEU A 102 -3.68 -6.97 -23.47
CA LEU A 102 -3.21 -7.20 -24.84
C LEU A 102 -3.55 -6.03 -25.76
N LEU A 103 -4.77 -5.51 -25.67
CA LEU A 103 -5.28 -4.44 -26.53
C LEU A 103 -4.80 -3.03 -26.13
N SER A 104 -4.39 -2.82 -24.88
CA SER A 104 -4.07 -1.49 -24.35
C SER A 104 -2.61 -1.34 -23.95
N THR A 105 -1.84 -0.64 -24.79
CA THR A 105 -0.44 -0.26 -24.50
C THR A 105 -0.30 0.61 -23.26
N LYS A 106 -1.30 1.45 -22.98
CA LYS A 106 -1.36 2.25 -21.75
C LYS A 106 -1.46 1.36 -20.51
N LEU A 107 -2.27 0.29 -20.58
CA LEU A 107 -2.42 -0.65 -19.48
C LEU A 107 -1.15 -1.49 -19.29
N GLN A 108 -0.50 -1.92 -20.37
CA GLN A 108 0.79 -2.64 -20.32
C GLN A 108 1.86 -1.84 -19.56
N ASN A 109 1.95 -0.53 -19.80
CA ASN A 109 2.94 0.32 -19.14
C ASN A 109 2.60 0.62 -17.68
N ASN A 110 1.33 0.51 -17.28
CA ASN A 110 0.85 0.94 -15.97
C ASN A 110 0.41 -0.21 -15.04
N ILE A 111 0.41 -1.45 -15.51
CA ILE A 111 -0.07 -2.63 -14.78
C ILE A 111 0.58 -2.80 -13.40
N GLY A 112 1.88 -2.49 -13.27
CA GLY A 112 2.61 -2.57 -12.01
C GLY A 112 2.14 -1.58 -10.95
N PHE A 113 1.52 -0.48 -11.36
CA PHE A 113 1.06 0.59 -10.46
C PHE A 113 -0.38 0.39 -9.99
N ILE A 114 -1.10 -0.58 -10.53
CA ILE A 114 -2.46 -0.88 -10.11
C ILE A 114 -2.41 -1.49 -8.70
N GLU A 115 -3.26 -1.00 -7.81
CA GLU A 115 -3.35 -1.56 -6.46
C GLU A 115 -4.01 -2.94 -6.49
N VAL A 116 -3.59 -3.82 -5.57
CA VAL A 116 -4.14 -5.17 -5.47
C VAL A 116 -5.65 -5.13 -5.19
N ALA A 117 -6.11 -4.12 -4.44
CA ALA A 117 -7.52 -3.90 -4.17
C ALA A 117 -8.33 -3.61 -5.44
N ASP A 118 -7.75 -2.90 -6.40
CA ASP A 118 -8.39 -2.59 -7.68
C ASP A 118 -8.32 -3.78 -8.65
N LEU A 119 -7.29 -4.62 -8.54
CA LEU A 119 -7.20 -5.87 -9.30
C LEU A 119 -8.28 -6.85 -8.84
N VAL A 120 -8.46 -7.06 -7.53
CA VAL A 120 -9.40 -8.07 -7.01
C VAL A 120 -10.51 -7.44 -6.15
N PRO A 121 -11.40 -6.64 -6.75
CA PRO A 121 -12.39 -5.86 -5.99
C PRO A 121 -13.33 -6.76 -5.17
N GLU A 122 -13.63 -7.97 -5.65
CA GLU A 122 -14.54 -8.91 -4.98
C GLU A 122 -14.09 -9.29 -3.56
N LEU A 123 -12.78 -9.48 -3.35
CA LEU A 123 -12.23 -9.82 -2.04
C LEU A 123 -12.06 -8.58 -1.16
N TYR A 124 -11.68 -7.45 -1.76
CA TYR A 124 -11.26 -6.27 -1.01
C TYR A 124 -12.40 -5.30 -0.69
N ASN A 125 -13.51 -5.28 -1.45
CA ASN A 125 -14.62 -4.37 -1.19
C ASN A 125 -15.17 -4.53 0.23
N ASN A 126 -15.39 -5.77 0.67
CA ASN A 126 -15.85 -6.05 2.03
C ASN A 126 -14.86 -5.54 3.10
N ILE A 127 -13.55 -5.74 2.85
CA ILE A 127 -12.50 -5.31 3.78
C ILE A 127 -12.43 -3.77 3.83
N LEU A 128 -12.46 -3.12 2.67
CA LEU A 128 -12.44 -1.67 2.54
C LEU A 128 -13.67 -1.04 3.20
N ASP A 129 -14.84 -1.65 3.06
CA ASP A 129 -16.06 -1.16 3.69
C ASP A 129 -16.02 -1.33 5.21
N ILE A 130 -15.49 -2.44 5.73
CA ILE A 130 -15.24 -2.60 7.17
C ILE A 130 -14.27 -1.52 7.69
N ILE A 131 -13.20 -1.24 6.95
CA ILE A 131 -12.21 -0.21 7.33
C ILE A 131 -12.86 1.17 7.31
N LYS A 132 -13.65 1.51 6.27
CA LYS A 132 -14.38 2.77 6.19
C LYS A 132 -15.34 2.94 7.35
N VAL A 133 -16.13 1.90 7.67
CA VAL A 133 -17.05 1.91 8.81
C VAL A 133 -16.28 2.17 10.09
N ARG A 134 -15.19 1.42 10.36
CA ARG A 134 -14.34 1.61 11.54
C ARG A 134 -13.79 3.03 11.64
N ASN A 135 -13.24 3.57 10.55
CA ASN A 135 -12.64 4.91 10.54
C ASN A 135 -13.69 6.03 10.66
N SER A 136 -14.93 5.77 10.23
CA SER A 136 -16.05 6.71 10.38
C SER A 136 -16.66 6.73 11.78
N GLN A 137 -16.23 5.85 12.68
CA GLN A 137 -16.72 5.83 14.06
C GLN A 137 -16.23 7.09 14.80
N VAL A 138 -17.15 8.01 15.05
CA VAL A 138 -16.90 9.14 15.94
C VAL A 138 -16.82 8.61 17.36
N VAL A 139 -15.61 8.55 17.91
CA VAL A 139 -15.42 8.24 19.33
C VAL A 139 -16.05 9.38 20.13
N ALA A 140 -17.20 9.12 20.73
CA ALA A 140 -17.90 10.10 21.57
C ALA A 140 -17.00 10.46 22.77
N LYS A 141 -16.38 11.64 22.70
CA LYS A 141 -15.61 12.18 23.82
C LYS A 141 -16.54 12.37 25.03
N LYS A 142 -16.18 11.76 26.15
CA LYS A 142 -16.90 11.94 27.42
C LYS A 142 -16.50 13.28 28.01
N PHE A 143 -17.49 14.13 28.26
CA PHE A 143 -17.29 15.41 28.94
C PHE A 143 -17.93 15.36 30.32
N SER A 144 -17.29 16.01 31.28
CA SER A 144 -17.82 16.21 32.62
C SER A 144 -18.30 17.64 32.80
N SER A 145 -19.41 17.79 33.52
CA SER A 145 -19.97 19.06 33.98
C SER A 145 -19.52 19.43 35.39
N LEU A 146 -18.75 18.57 36.06
CA LEU A 146 -18.25 18.78 37.43
C LEU A 146 -17.24 19.93 37.48
N TYR A 147 -16.42 20.08 36.43
CA TYR A 147 -15.36 21.08 36.39
C TYR A 147 -15.76 22.28 35.51
N LYS A 148 -15.61 23.48 36.07
CA LYS A 148 -15.88 24.75 35.37
C LYS A 148 -14.56 25.32 34.85
N CYS A 149 -14.51 25.69 33.57
CA CYS A 149 -13.32 26.31 33.00
C CYS A 149 -13.02 27.67 33.69
N PRO A 150 -11.77 27.94 34.11
CA PRO A 150 -11.41 29.21 34.72
C PRO A 150 -11.41 30.37 33.70
N LYS A 151 -11.21 30.08 32.40
CA LYS A 151 -11.11 31.09 31.33
C LYS A 151 -12.46 31.48 30.73
N CYS A 152 -13.25 30.50 30.29
CA CYS A 152 -14.54 30.76 29.61
C CYS A 152 -15.77 30.38 30.44
N HIS A 153 -15.58 29.83 31.65
CA HIS A 153 -16.66 29.48 32.57
C HIS A 153 -17.65 28.41 32.10
N ALA A 154 -17.41 27.76 30.96
CA ALA A 154 -18.20 26.61 30.50
C ALA A 154 -18.00 25.38 31.41
N LYS A 155 -19.05 24.56 31.55
CA LYS A 155 -19.07 23.28 32.30
C LYS A 155 -19.03 22.08 31.36
N ARG A 156 -18.03 22.06 30.47
CA ARG A 156 -17.81 20.99 29.51
C ARG A 156 -16.30 20.73 29.39
N ALA A 157 -15.81 19.80 30.21
CA ALA A 157 -14.38 19.50 30.29
C ALA A 157 -14.11 18.00 30.05
N GLU A 158 -13.10 17.70 29.24
CA GLU A 158 -12.49 16.38 29.12
C GLU A 158 -11.54 16.19 30.31
N ILE A 159 -11.65 15.04 31.01
CA ILE A 159 -10.85 14.75 32.21
C ILE A 159 -9.88 13.63 31.90
N GLU A 160 -8.64 13.82 32.31
CA GLU A 160 -7.58 12.83 32.28
C GLU A 160 -6.98 12.70 33.68
N VAL A 161 -6.88 11.48 34.20
CA VAL A 161 -6.26 11.19 35.49
C VAL A 161 -4.85 10.71 35.22
N VAL A 162 -3.85 11.49 35.64
CA VAL A 162 -2.43 11.22 35.38
C VAL A 162 -1.69 11.19 36.70
N GLN A 163 -0.93 10.12 36.94
CA GLN A 163 -0.07 10.02 38.11
C GLN A 163 1.23 10.80 37.84
N MET A 164 1.34 12.00 38.42
CA MET A 164 2.53 12.85 38.32
C MET A 164 3.38 12.86 39.59
N ARG A 165 2.90 12.22 40.67
CA ARG A 165 3.58 12.15 41.97
C ARG A 165 3.94 10.70 42.31
N SER A 166 4.60 10.51 43.46
CA SER A 166 4.96 9.20 44.00
C SER A 166 3.75 8.26 44.09
N PHE A 167 3.99 6.95 44.04
CA PHE A 167 2.91 5.94 44.02
C PHE A 167 2.04 5.96 45.29
N ASP A 168 2.59 6.41 46.42
CA ASP A 168 1.87 6.58 47.68
C ASP A 168 0.93 7.80 47.70
N GLU A 169 1.01 8.67 46.68
CA GLU A 169 0.18 9.87 46.57
C GLU A 169 -0.96 9.68 45.58
N PRO A 170 -2.11 10.36 45.79
CA PRO A 170 -3.22 10.30 44.85
C PRO A 170 -2.85 10.92 43.50
N PRO A 171 -3.47 10.43 42.40
CA PRO A 171 -3.21 10.94 41.06
C PRO A 171 -3.75 12.36 40.86
N ASN A 172 -3.12 13.06 39.92
CA ASN A 172 -3.54 14.41 39.54
C ASN A 172 -4.63 14.32 38.47
N ILE A 173 -5.56 15.27 38.51
CA ILE A 173 -6.67 15.37 37.56
C ILE A 173 -6.36 16.53 36.62
N THR A 174 -6.10 16.23 35.36
CA THR A 174 -5.97 17.25 34.30
C THR A 174 -7.31 17.40 33.60
N ALA A 175 -7.80 18.63 33.49
CA ALA A 175 -9.04 18.96 32.79
C ALA A 175 -8.74 19.85 31.58
N GLN A 176 -9.40 19.58 30.45
CA GLN A 176 -9.33 20.38 29.23
C GLN A 176 -10.72 20.85 28.83
N CYS A 177 -10.89 22.17 28.67
CA CYS A 177 -12.16 22.74 28.24
C CYS A 177 -12.45 22.40 26.77
N ALA A 178 -13.64 21.88 26.49
CA ALA A 178 -14.09 21.57 25.13
C ALA A 178 -14.36 22.83 24.29
N GLU A 179 -14.67 23.96 24.92
CA GLU A 179 -15.07 25.21 24.23
C GLU A 179 -13.88 26.12 23.91
N CYS A 180 -12.91 26.25 24.82
CA CYS A 180 -11.76 27.17 24.64
C CYS A 180 -10.40 26.48 24.63
N ASN A 181 -10.35 25.15 24.68
CA ASN A 181 -9.14 24.32 24.72
C ASN A 181 -8.15 24.65 25.84
N HIS A 182 -8.56 25.43 26.84
CA HIS A 182 -7.73 25.70 28.00
C HIS A 182 -7.58 24.42 28.84
N ARG A 183 -6.34 24.09 29.22
CA ARG A 183 -6.00 22.93 30.04
C ARG A 183 -5.50 23.39 31.40
N TRP A 184 -5.98 22.77 32.47
CA TRP A 184 -5.55 23.04 33.84
C TRP A 184 -5.50 21.76 34.65
N THR A 185 -4.66 21.74 35.68
CA THR A 185 -4.45 20.58 36.54
C THR A 185 -4.98 20.88 37.94
N MET A 186 -5.62 19.88 38.54
CA MET A 186 -6.11 19.88 39.91
C MET A 186 -5.44 18.72 40.65
N GLY A 187 -4.81 19.02 41.79
CA GLY A 187 -4.08 18.07 42.62
C GLY A 187 -3.58 18.71 43.91
#